data_AF-A0A0F6ADM1-F1
#
_entry.id   AF-A0A0F6ADM1-F1
#
_cell.length_a   1.000
_cell.length_b   1.000
_cell.length_c   1.000
_cell.angle_alpha   90.00
_cell.angle_beta   90.00
_cell.angle_gamma   90.00
#
_symmetry.space_group_name_H-M   'P 1'
#
loop_
_entity.id
_entity.type
_entity.pdbx_description
1 polymer ?
#
loop_
_entity_poly.entity_id
_entity_poly.type
_entity_poly.pdbx_seq_one_letter_code
_entity_poly.pdbx_strand_id
1 'polypeptide(L)'
;MPVFTSAAISELNERKASEHNLISQAEYYVEGDMIFDKSEHSTNMRSIKTSGLDSAVAWPNGTVPFQFVNVVNGSQHEKNILKAMENLERASGVSFIRKTPSHTNYLNIYGNAYNADAEKYRVCHAQVGYGNGGVRKTWIPSYCGVSTATHELLHILGFRHEHQRTDRDYHQRDGHYYSMTVNEEFIPCGVQGAYSTSNYVSRTLPYDHESIMHYSNYNRTGCETGEVGKAFTYKNISTGEAFEDTGNTRLSQGDLRSLRQAYGRNRSQTPTILGPDHTDKASLRYSVVWYQVHDYPDYFRVNETSEEFIDINRNGQLDIGESNTYNINADAYWRDGFDIYFGTTATEKSNGYRYRYTVQACWNNTICSSESQAKTYSVLQKAQEPELYIDDSTPGDKEFYLRWNKQIQVQYVKISRNGVSLGDHEGESLKQSLSTGTYQYEVEACNERGCSEPVTLTHQHTVAEGNKPTEMPYIESLAFTEYLGEAEFEFRKVARATEYHFQVSGQGINHTGSVSYSYSEHGGGYARFYTRSIPQGTYQVSITPCNSNGCGPTATKTVYVELDT
;
A
#
# COMPACT_ATOMS: atom_id res chain seq x y z
N MET A 1 13.70 89.14 5.20
CA MET A 1 15.03 88.55 5.43
C MET A 1 14.90 87.25 6.22
N PRO A 2 15.29 86.11 5.63
CA PRO A 2 15.06 85.84 4.22
C PRO A 2 13.59 85.37 4.12
N VAL A 3 12.64 86.29 4.01
CA VAL A 3 11.79 86.33 2.81
C VAL A 3 12.41 85.55 1.65
N PHE A 4 11.96 84.29 1.50
CA PHE A 4 11.87 83.62 0.21
C PHE A 4 10.41 83.27 -0.03
N THR A 5 10.01 83.60 -1.24
CA THR A 5 8.69 83.89 -1.79
C THR A 5 7.76 82.68 -1.90
N SER A 6 6.46 82.96 -2.02
CA SER A 6 5.35 82.04 -2.27
C SER A 6 5.44 81.23 -3.58
N ALA A 7 6.60 81.18 -4.23
CA ALA A 7 6.84 80.44 -5.47
C ALA A 7 7.46 79.04 -5.23
N ALA A 8 7.99 78.75 -4.04
CA ALA A 8 8.56 77.43 -3.72
C ALA A 8 7.53 76.40 -3.22
N ILE A 9 6.27 76.82 -2.98
CA ILE A 9 5.18 75.93 -2.56
C ILE A 9 4.33 75.45 -3.75
N SER A 10 4.34 76.14 -4.90
CA SER A 10 3.59 75.68 -6.09
C SER A 10 4.31 74.56 -6.87
N GLU A 11 5.66 74.56 -6.94
CA GLU A 11 6.39 73.48 -7.64
C GLU A 11 6.45 72.15 -6.86
N LEU A 12 6.28 72.16 -5.54
CA LEU A 12 6.15 70.94 -4.72
C LEU A 12 4.71 70.39 -4.74
N ASN A 13 3.71 71.24 -4.99
CA ASN A 13 2.33 70.81 -5.18
C ASN A 13 2.04 70.34 -6.61
N GLU A 14 2.73 70.85 -7.64
CA GLU A 14 2.58 70.33 -9.00
C GLU A 14 3.35 69.01 -9.24
N ARG A 15 4.46 68.76 -8.52
CA ARG A 15 5.12 67.42 -8.56
C ARG A 15 4.45 66.36 -7.69
N LYS A 16 3.73 66.75 -6.62
CA LYS A 16 2.86 65.81 -5.89
C LYS A 16 1.51 65.56 -6.58
N ALA A 17 1.08 66.44 -7.48
CA ALA A 17 -0.15 66.27 -8.26
C ALA A 17 0.03 65.42 -9.53
N SER A 18 1.27 65.12 -9.98
CA SER A 18 1.49 64.28 -11.17
C SER A 18 1.89 62.82 -10.89
N GLU A 19 2.18 62.45 -9.63
CA GLU A 19 2.33 61.04 -9.21
C GLU A 19 1.03 60.42 -8.66
N HIS A 20 -0.10 61.13 -8.81
CA HIS A 20 -1.43 60.63 -8.41
C HIS A 20 -2.27 60.10 -9.59
N ASN A 21 -1.65 59.80 -10.73
CA ASN A 21 -2.34 59.36 -11.95
C ASN A 21 -1.99 57.94 -12.43
N LEU A 22 -1.72 57.02 -11.49
CA LEU A 22 -1.69 55.57 -11.72
C LEU A 22 -2.50 54.83 -10.63
N ILE A 23 -3.66 55.37 -10.25
CA ILE A 23 -4.68 54.56 -9.58
C ILE A 23 -5.68 54.17 -10.66
N SER A 24 -5.50 52.97 -11.23
CA SER A 24 -6.62 52.26 -11.85
C SER A 24 -7.74 52.22 -10.81
N GLN A 25 -8.88 52.84 -11.12
CA GLN A 25 -10.09 52.76 -10.31
C GLN A 25 -10.33 51.27 -9.96
N ALA A 26 -10.22 50.89 -8.68
CA ALA A 26 -10.31 49.49 -8.31
C ALA A 26 -11.65 48.91 -8.79
N GLU A 27 -11.62 47.92 -9.68
CA GLU A 27 -12.79 47.32 -10.33
C GLU A 27 -13.64 46.48 -9.34
N TYR A 28 -13.06 46.15 -8.19
CA TYR A 28 -13.59 45.22 -7.19
C TYR A 28 -13.78 45.86 -5.80
N TYR A 29 -14.68 45.28 -5.00
CA TYR A 29 -14.82 45.47 -3.56
C TYR A 29 -14.25 44.23 -2.85
N VAL A 30 -13.41 44.43 -1.83
CA VAL A 30 -12.73 43.33 -1.12
C VAL A 30 -13.19 43.33 0.34
N GLU A 31 -13.66 42.18 0.82
CA GLU A 31 -14.12 41.97 2.19
C GLU A 31 -13.35 40.76 2.77
N GLY A 32 -12.24 41.05 3.44
CA GLY A 32 -11.29 40.01 3.85
C GLY A 32 -10.62 39.36 2.65
N ASP A 33 -10.82 38.05 2.49
CA ASP A 33 -10.39 37.22 1.36
C ASP A 33 -11.44 37.12 0.23
N MET A 34 -12.68 37.58 0.44
CA MET A 34 -13.72 37.61 -0.59
C MET A 34 -13.63 38.84 -1.50
N ILE A 35 -13.77 38.64 -2.80
CA ILE A 35 -13.73 39.69 -3.83
C ILE A 35 -15.07 39.76 -4.57
N PHE A 36 -15.64 40.96 -4.66
CA PHE A 36 -16.95 41.23 -5.28
C PHE A 36 -16.83 42.25 -6.41
N ASP A 37 -17.67 42.12 -7.44
CA ASP A 37 -17.73 43.08 -8.54
C ASP A 37 -18.49 44.34 -8.08
N LYS A 38 -17.97 45.55 -8.39
CA LYS A 38 -18.60 46.81 -7.92
C LYS A 38 -20.05 47.02 -8.37
N SER A 39 -20.45 46.46 -9.51
CA SER A 39 -21.83 46.50 -10.01
C SER A 39 -22.77 45.55 -9.25
N GLU A 40 -22.25 44.48 -8.66
CA GLU A 40 -23.03 43.50 -7.88
C GLU A 40 -23.32 44.00 -6.45
N HIS A 41 -22.47 44.86 -5.89
CA HIS A 41 -22.70 45.43 -4.55
C HIS A 41 -23.78 46.53 -4.53
N SER A 42 -24.08 47.14 -5.69
CA SER A 42 -24.93 48.33 -5.80
C SER A 42 -26.31 48.10 -6.41
N THR A 43 -26.59 46.90 -6.92
CA THR A 43 -27.86 46.63 -7.61
C THR A 43 -28.55 45.39 -7.05
N ASN A 44 -29.83 45.54 -6.71
CA ASN A 44 -30.79 44.45 -6.51
C ASN A 44 -31.00 43.68 -7.83
N MET A 45 -29.95 43.08 -8.40
CA MET A 45 -30.02 42.38 -9.67
C MET A 45 -30.51 40.94 -9.51
N ARG A 46 -31.70 40.75 -10.08
CA ARG A 46 -32.49 39.56 -10.41
C ARG A 46 -31.70 38.31 -10.89
N SER A 47 -30.83 37.74 -10.08
CA SER A 47 -30.40 36.34 -10.26
C SER A 47 -31.18 35.44 -9.29
N ILE A 48 -31.63 34.28 -9.79
CA ILE A 48 -32.24 33.25 -8.95
C ILE A 48 -31.12 32.75 -8.02
N LYS A 49 -31.13 33.20 -6.76
CA LYS A 49 -30.22 32.71 -5.72
C LYS A 49 -30.42 31.21 -5.58
N THR A 50 -29.33 30.45 -5.55
CA THR A 50 -29.42 29.00 -5.33
C THR A 50 -29.68 28.75 -3.84
N SER A 51 -30.69 27.94 -3.54
CA SER A 51 -30.95 27.51 -2.15
C SER A 51 -29.69 26.85 -1.56
N GLY A 52 -29.27 27.29 -0.38
CA GLY A 52 -28.08 26.77 0.31
C GLY A 52 -26.75 27.45 -0.02
N LEU A 53 -26.73 28.48 -0.88
CA LEU A 53 -25.50 29.21 -1.26
C LEU A 53 -25.58 30.71 -0.95
N ASP A 54 -25.58 31.15 0.31
CA ASP A 54 -25.28 32.53 0.75
C ASP A 54 -25.56 33.69 -0.24
N SER A 55 -26.79 33.73 -0.75
CA SER A 55 -27.23 34.73 -1.73
C SER A 55 -26.38 34.81 -3.02
N ALA A 56 -25.68 33.73 -3.36
CA ALA A 56 -24.87 33.52 -4.54
C ALA A 56 -25.58 32.63 -5.58
N VAL A 57 -25.01 32.61 -6.78
CA VAL A 57 -25.46 31.79 -7.91
C VAL A 57 -24.53 30.60 -8.04
N ALA A 58 -25.10 29.39 -8.06
CA ALA A 58 -24.34 28.16 -8.29
C ALA A 58 -23.75 28.12 -9.70
N TRP A 59 -22.62 27.44 -9.87
CA TRP A 59 -22.12 27.09 -11.20
C TRP A 59 -23.12 26.18 -11.93
N PRO A 60 -23.46 26.48 -13.20
CA PRO A 60 -24.37 25.64 -13.98
C PRO A 60 -23.92 24.18 -14.00
N ASN A 61 -24.84 23.27 -13.66
CA ASN A 61 -24.58 21.82 -13.55
C ASN A 61 -23.41 21.44 -12.63
N GLY A 62 -23.03 22.30 -11.67
CA GLY A 62 -21.86 22.10 -10.82
C GLY A 62 -20.52 22.04 -11.56
N THR A 63 -20.48 22.46 -12.83
CA THR A 63 -19.26 22.37 -13.64
C THR A 63 -18.50 23.69 -13.61
N VAL A 64 -17.23 23.62 -13.20
CA VAL A 64 -16.32 24.76 -13.12
C VAL A 64 -15.16 24.55 -14.10
N PRO A 65 -15.24 25.07 -15.34
CA PRO A 65 -14.10 25.08 -16.22
C PRO A 65 -13.00 25.96 -15.64
N PHE A 66 -11.74 25.51 -15.58
CA PHE A 66 -10.65 26.29 -14.99
C PHE A 66 -9.37 26.27 -15.81
N GLN A 67 -8.55 27.29 -15.62
CA GLN A 67 -7.17 27.33 -16.08
C GLN A 67 -6.26 27.94 -15.02
N PHE A 68 -4.99 27.55 -15.05
CA PHE A 68 -3.96 28.14 -14.20
C PHE A 68 -3.33 29.35 -14.90
N VAL A 69 -3.08 30.39 -14.12
CA VAL A 69 -2.34 31.59 -14.52
C VAL A 69 -1.17 31.73 -13.56
N ASN A 70 0.06 31.77 -14.06
CA ASN A 70 1.27 31.86 -13.24
C ASN A 70 1.45 30.71 -12.21
N VAL A 71 0.95 29.50 -12.52
CA VAL A 71 1.25 28.28 -11.74
C VAL A 71 2.12 27.37 -12.59
N VAL A 72 3.24 26.93 -12.04
CA VAL A 72 4.19 26.04 -12.72
C VAL A 72 3.60 24.62 -12.80
N ASN A 73 3.53 24.06 -14.01
CA ASN A 73 3.04 22.70 -14.23
C ASN A 73 3.92 21.67 -13.50
N GLY A 74 3.31 20.70 -12.82
CA GLY A 74 3.96 19.64 -12.06
C GLY A 74 4.50 20.06 -10.69
N SER A 75 4.39 21.35 -10.35
CA SER A 75 4.84 21.87 -9.06
C SER A 75 4.00 21.35 -7.90
N GLN A 76 4.55 21.38 -6.68
CA GLN A 76 3.79 21.07 -5.47
C GLN A 76 2.59 22.01 -5.29
N HIS A 77 2.73 23.25 -5.74
CA HIS A 77 1.67 24.25 -5.74
C HIS A 77 0.48 23.84 -6.60
N GLU A 78 0.72 23.40 -7.85
CA GLU A 78 -0.34 22.84 -8.71
C GLU A 78 -1.01 21.63 -8.04
N LYS A 79 -0.20 20.70 -7.50
CA LYS A 79 -0.70 19.50 -6.83
C LYS A 79 -1.60 19.82 -5.64
N ASN A 80 -1.28 20.85 -4.86
CA ASN A 80 -2.10 21.27 -3.72
C ASN A 80 -3.48 21.79 -4.17
N ILE A 81 -3.52 22.59 -5.24
CA ILE A 81 -4.78 23.12 -5.78
C ILE A 81 -5.62 21.98 -6.37
N LEU A 82 -5.00 21.10 -7.16
CA LEU A 82 -5.69 19.92 -7.71
C LEU A 82 -6.22 19.01 -6.60
N LYS A 83 -5.49 18.87 -5.48
CA LYS A 83 -5.96 18.09 -4.33
C LYS A 83 -7.18 18.72 -3.66
N ALA A 84 -7.22 20.06 -3.57
CA ALA A 84 -8.38 20.78 -3.05
C ALA A 84 -9.62 20.60 -3.94
N MET A 85 -9.45 20.69 -5.27
CA MET A 85 -10.52 20.37 -6.25
C MET A 85 -11.02 18.93 -6.06
N GLU A 86 -10.10 17.96 -6.03
CA GLU A 86 -10.42 16.55 -5.85
C GLU A 86 -11.23 16.30 -4.57
N ASN A 87 -10.90 17.00 -3.47
CA ASN A 87 -11.66 16.89 -2.22
C ASN A 87 -13.11 17.38 -2.38
N LEU A 88 -13.34 18.47 -3.12
CA LEU A 88 -14.67 19.05 -3.34
C LEU A 88 -15.50 18.24 -4.35
N GLU A 89 -14.89 17.78 -5.45
CA GLU A 89 -15.53 16.87 -6.42
C GLU A 89 -15.90 15.54 -5.76
N ARG A 90 -15.01 15.04 -4.90
CA ARG A 90 -15.29 13.85 -4.12
C ARG A 90 -16.46 14.09 -3.18
N ALA A 91 -16.52 15.24 -2.52
CA ALA A 91 -17.58 15.54 -1.56
C ALA A 91 -18.96 15.84 -2.19
N SER A 92 -19.08 16.10 -3.49
CA SER A 92 -20.29 16.68 -4.09
C SER A 92 -20.48 16.30 -5.57
N GLY A 93 -21.48 16.90 -6.23
CA GLY A 93 -21.69 16.82 -7.67
C GLY A 93 -20.89 17.83 -8.47
N VAL A 94 -20.00 18.60 -7.83
CA VAL A 94 -19.12 19.56 -8.51
C VAL A 94 -18.10 18.83 -9.39
N SER A 95 -17.77 19.43 -10.54
CA SER A 95 -16.67 18.98 -11.39
C SER A 95 -15.82 20.15 -11.87
N PHE A 96 -14.52 20.09 -11.60
CA PHE A 96 -13.52 21.02 -12.11
C PHE A 96 -12.91 20.45 -13.39
N ILE A 97 -13.23 21.08 -14.53
CA ILE A 97 -12.74 20.61 -15.83
C ILE A 97 -11.72 21.57 -16.41
N ARG A 98 -10.72 21.07 -17.15
CA ARG A 98 -9.77 21.94 -17.85
C ARG A 98 -10.52 22.82 -18.87
N LYS A 99 -10.24 24.12 -18.85
CA LYS A 99 -10.83 25.09 -19.77
C LYS A 99 -10.44 24.77 -21.21
N THR A 100 -11.40 24.85 -22.13
CA THR A 100 -11.22 24.79 -23.58
C THR A 100 -11.58 26.15 -24.21
N PRO A 101 -11.33 26.38 -25.50
CA PRO A 101 -11.78 27.60 -26.19
C PRO A 101 -13.31 27.80 -26.20
N SER A 102 -14.12 26.74 -26.06
CA SER A 102 -15.59 26.84 -26.05
C SER A 102 -16.17 27.34 -24.73
N HIS A 103 -15.41 27.30 -23.63
CA HIS A 103 -15.86 27.81 -22.34
C HIS A 103 -15.73 29.33 -22.28
N THR A 104 -16.86 30.03 -22.27
CA THR A 104 -16.96 31.49 -22.10
C THR A 104 -17.05 31.90 -20.63
N ASN A 105 -17.55 31.00 -19.77
CA ASN A 105 -17.58 31.18 -18.32
C ASN A 105 -16.61 30.17 -17.69
N TYR A 106 -15.61 30.66 -16.96
CA TYR A 106 -14.55 29.81 -16.42
C TYR A 106 -13.80 30.51 -15.27
N LEU A 107 -13.02 29.74 -14.54
CA LEU A 107 -12.19 30.17 -13.43
C LEU A 107 -10.73 30.36 -13.86
N ASN A 108 -10.18 31.54 -13.62
CA ASN A 108 -8.74 31.78 -13.58
C ASN A 108 -8.23 31.58 -12.16
N ILE A 109 -7.26 30.67 -12.00
CA ILE A 109 -6.55 30.44 -10.75
C ILE A 109 -5.15 31.03 -10.87
N TYR A 110 -4.94 32.18 -10.22
CA TYR A 110 -3.68 32.91 -10.22
C TYR A 110 -2.73 32.36 -9.14
N GLY A 111 -1.50 32.05 -9.52
CA GLY A 111 -0.45 31.61 -8.61
C GLY A 111 0.30 32.74 -7.90
N ASN A 112 -0.05 34.00 -8.17
CA ASN A 112 0.48 35.19 -7.51
C ASN A 112 -0.58 35.84 -6.62
N ALA A 113 -0.16 36.61 -5.61
CA ALA A 113 -1.11 37.32 -4.74
C ALA A 113 -1.91 38.38 -5.51
N TYR A 114 -3.06 38.73 -4.94
CA TYR A 114 -3.96 39.75 -5.48
C TYR A 114 -3.29 41.13 -5.54
N ASN A 115 -2.56 41.51 -4.48
CA ASN A 115 -1.79 42.74 -4.38
C ASN A 115 -0.59 42.57 -3.43
N ALA A 116 0.21 43.63 -3.24
CA ALA A 116 1.40 43.61 -2.39
C ALA A 116 1.10 43.36 -0.90
N ASP A 117 -0.03 43.85 -0.41
CA ASP A 117 -0.44 43.63 0.99
C ASP A 117 -0.85 42.16 1.20
N ALA A 118 -1.61 41.58 0.28
CA ALA A 118 -1.96 40.16 0.30
C ALA A 118 -0.71 39.27 0.27
N GLU A 119 0.30 39.63 -0.53
CA GLU A 119 1.60 38.94 -0.54
C GLU A 119 2.30 39.04 0.83
N LYS A 120 2.38 40.26 1.39
CA LYS A 120 3.03 40.52 2.68
C LYS A 120 2.39 39.75 3.83
N TYR A 121 1.05 39.69 3.86
CA TYR A 121 0.28 39.04 4.92
C TYR A 121 -0.12 37.60 4.59
N ARG A 122 0.33 37.07 3.45
CA ARG A 122 0.04 35.70 2.96
C ARG A 122 -1.45 35.37 2.90
N VAL A 123 -2.24 36.29 2.35
CA VAL A 123 -3.70 36.17 2.21
C VAL A 123 -4.03 35.63 0.81
N CYS A 124 -4.84 34.57 0.78
CA CYS A 124 -5.40 34.01 -0.43
C CYS A 124 -6.77 34.68 -0.68
N HIS A 125 -7.22 34.76 -1.93
CA HIS A 125 -8.46 35.46 -2.24
C HIS A 125 -9.28 34.73 -3.30
N ALA A 126 -10.60 34.90 -3.26
CA ALA A 126 -11.50 34.37 -4.25
C ALA A 126 -12.70 35.28 -4.50
N GLN A 127 -13.17 35.28 -5.74
CA GLN A 127 -14.50 35.76 -6.02
C GLN A 127 -15.57 34.78 -5.50
N VAL A 128 -16.78 35.28 -5.24
CA VAL A 128 -17.86 34.44 -4.71
C VAL A 128 -18.79 33.96 -5.83
N GLY A 129 -19.00 32.65 -5.92
CA GLY A 129 -19.97 32.00 -6.81
C GLY A 129 -19.73 32.20 -8.30
N TYR A 130 -20.71 31.76 -9.09
CA TYR A 130 -20.79 32.01 -10.53
C TYR A 130 -20.97 33.51 -10.85
N GLY A 131 -21.50 34.29 -9.90
CA GLY A 131 -21.84 35.71 -10.09
C GLY A 131 -22.83 35.89 -11.25
N ASN A 132 -22.54 36.84 -12.14
CA ASN A 132 -23.25 37.05 -13.41
C ASN A 132 -22.67 36.24 -14.60
N GLY A 133 -21.83 35.25 -14.34
CA GLY A 133 -21.07 34.53 -15.36
C GLY A 133 -19.75 35.23 -15.75
N GLY A 134 -19.21 34.87 -16.90
CA GLY A 134 -17.91 35.35 -17.38
C GLY A 134 -16.71 34.70 -16.68
N VAL A 135 -15.59 35.41 -16.66
CA VAL A 135 -14.34 34.94 -16.07
C VAL A 135 -14.32 35.24 -14.58
N ARG A 136 -14.38 34.19 -13.75
CA ARG A 136 -14.17 34.30 -12.30
C ARG A 136 -12.69 34.14 -11.97
N LYS A 137 -12.26 34.70 -10.85
CA LYS A 137 -10.85 34.78 -10.45
C LYS A 137 -10.69 34.33 -9.00
N THR A 138 -9.63 33.57 -8.76
CA THR A 138 -9.10 33.29 -7.43
C THR A 138 -7.58 33.40 -7.47
N TRP A 139 -7.00 33.88 -6.37
CA TRP A 139 -5.57 34.04 -6.16
C TRP A 139 -5.16 33.08 -5.07
N ILE A 140 -4.50 32.00 -5.48
CA ILE A 140 -4.00 30.96 -4.60
C ILE A 140 -2.49 30.89 -4.78
N PRO A 141 -1.69 31.77 -4.14
CA PRO A 141 -0.24 31.67 -4.17
C PRO A 141 0.32 30.39 -3.56
N SER A 142 1.61 30.14 -3.75
CA SER A 142 2.25 28.90 -3.30
C SER A 142 2.25 28.70 -1.78
N TYR A 143 2.05 29.77 -1.00
CA TYR A 143 1.87 29.68 0.45
C TYR A 143 0.46 29.21 0.87
N CYS A 144 -0.51 29.20 -0.04
CA CYS A 144 -1.85 28.67 0.22
C CYS A 144 -1.80 27.13 0.15
N GLY A 145 -1.89 26.48 1.31
CA GLY A 145 -1.95 25.02 1.41
C GLY A 145 -3.27 24.44 0.89
N VAL A 146 -3.42 23.12 0.97
CA VAL A 146 -4.64 22.41 0.52
C VAL A 146 -5.90 22.91 1.23
N SER A 147 -5.83 23.19 2.55
CA SER A 147 -6.98 23.71 3.30
C SER A 147 -7.42 25.08 2.76
N THR A 148 -6.49 26.03 2.67
CA THR A 148 -6.79 27.38 2.18
C THR A 148 -7.24 27.35 0.72
N ALA A 149 -6.64 26.53 -0.14
CA ALA A 149 -7.13 26.34 -1.50
C ALA A 149 -8.56 25.75 -1.52
N THR A 150 -8.92 24.88 -0.58
CA THR A 150 -10.29 24.36 -0.44
C THR A 150 -11.26 25.46 -0.02
N HIS A 151 -10.85 26.34 0.91
CA HIS A 151 -11.60 27.53 1.33
C HIS A 151 -11.87 28.47 0.14
N GLU A 152 -10.83 28.85 -0.60
CA GLU A 152 -10.97 29.72 -1.78
C GLU A 152 -11.85 29.10 -2.87
N LEU A 153 -11.75 27.79 -3.08
CA LEU A 153 -12.60 27.10 -4.04
C LEU A 153 -14.05 27.01 -3.57
N LEU A 154 -14.32 26.94 -2.26
CA LEU A 154 -15.69 27.07 -1.74
C LEU A 154 -16.26 28.47 -1.95
N HIS A 155 -15.46 29.52 -1.80
CA HIS A 155 -15.88 30.87 -2.23
C HIS A 155 -16.28 30.87 -3.70
N ILE A 156 -15.47 30.30 -4.59
CA ILE A 156 -15.82 30.17 -6.01
C ILE A 156 -17.12 29.39 -6.22
N LEU A 157 -17.42 28.42 -5.38
CA LEU A 157 -18.68 27.66 -5.42
C LEU A 157 -19.88 28.42 -4.80
N GLY A 158 -19.67 29.58 -4.17
CA GLY A 158 -20.73 30.46 -3.68
C GLY A 158 -20.87 30.53 -2.17
N PHE A 159 -19.98 29.91 -1.41
CA PHE A 159 -19.97 29.95 0.05
C PHE A 159 -19.33 31.24 0.55
N ARG A 160 -19.91 31.87 1.59
CA ARG A 160 -19.32 33.01 2.32
C ARG A 160 -18.79 32.57 3.68
N HIS A 161 -18.25 33.47 4.49
CA HIS A 161 -17.77 33.09 5.82
C HIS A 161 -18.88 32.76 6.79
N GLU A 162 -18.64 31.72 7.60
CA GLU A 162 -19.61 31.29 8.62
C GLU A 162 -19.79 32.35 9.71
N HIS A 163 -18.71 33.04 10.13
CA HIS A 163 -18.79 34.05 11.19
C HIS A 163 -19.56 35.32 10.80
N GLN A 164 -19.89 35.49 9.52
CA GLN A 164 -20.67 36.61 9.02
C GLN A 164 -22.18 36.34 9.02
N ARG A 165 -22.63 35.17 9.48
CA ARG A 165 -24.07 34.89 9.59
C ARG A 165 -24.76 35.85 10.54
N THR A 166 -26.01 36.17 10.25
CA THR A 166 -26.83 37.06 11.08
C THR A 166 -27.28 36.42 12.41
N ASP A 167 -27.24 35.09 12.51
CA ASP A 167 -27.52 34.33 13.72
C ASP A 167 -26.27 33.96 14.53
N ARG A 168 -25.07 34.42 14.13
CA ARG A 168 -23.81 34.00 14.79
C ARG A 168 -23.75 34.35 16.27
N ASP A 169 -24.28 35.51 16.67
CA ASP A 169 -24.23 36.00 18.05
C ASP A 169 -25.00 35.09 19.01
N TYR A 170 -26.11 34.50 18.55
CA TYR A 170 -26.95 33.58 19.33
C TYR A 170 -27.62 32.56 18.41
N HIS A 171 -27.29 31.28 18.59
CA HIS A 171 -27.85 30.21 17.77
C HIS A 171 -28.01 28.91 18.56
N GLN A 172 -28.79 27.99 17.97
CA GLN A 172 -28.99 26.65 18.50
C GLN A 172 -28.26 25.63 17.63
N ARG A 173 -27.54 24.72 18.27
CA ARG A 173 -26.87 23.57 17.63
C ARG A 173 -27.00 22.36 18.56
N ASP A 174 -27.35 21.21 18.01
CA ASP A 174 -27.43 19.93 18.74
C ASP A 174 -28.29 19.98 20.03
N GLY A 175 -29.37 20.77 20.01
CA GLY A 175 -30.25 20.94 21.16
C GLY A 175 -29.76 21.93 22.23
N HIS A 176 -28.57 22.52 22.07
CA HIS A 176 -27.96 23.47 22.99
C HIS A 176 -27.91 24.89 22.39
N TYR A 177 -27.82 25.89 23.27
CA TYR A 177 -27.70 27.30 22.89
C TYR A 177 -26.26 27.77 23.02
N TYR A 178 -25.77 28.45 21.98
CA TYR A 178 -24.42 28.97 21.91
C TYR A 178 -24.40 30.44 21.53
N SER A 179 -23.31 31.12 21.90
CA SER A 179 -23.03 32.49 21.51
C SER A 179 -21.63 32.62 20.91
N MET A 180 -21.52 33.35 19.79
CA MET A 180 -20.24 33.78 19.22
C MET A 180 -20.08 35.29 19.37
N THR A 181 -19.07 35.73 20.11
CA THR A 181 -18.75 37.15 20.29
C THR A 181 -17.51 37.52 19.48
N VAL A 182 -17.55 38.68 18.83
CA VAL A 182 -16.39 39.30 18.19
C VAL A 182 -15.75 40.27 19.18
N ASN A 183 -14.47 40.06 19.49
CA ASN A 183 -13.69 40.90 20.39
C ASN A 183 -13.01 42.00 19.55
N GLU A 184 -13.65 43.15 19.43
CA GLU A 184 -13.22 44.24 18.54
C GLU A 184 -11.81 44.77 18.87
N GLU A 185 -11.45 44.73 20.16
CA GLU A 185 -10.13 45.11 20.69
C GLU A 185 -8.96 44.29 20.16
N PHE A 186 -9.20 43.15 19.49
CA PHE A 186 -8.16 42.32 18.88
C PHE A 186 -8.20 42.30 17.34
N ILE A 187 -9.03 43.15 16.72
CA ILE A 187 -9.17 43.21 15.27
C ILE A 187 -8.08 44.12 14.64
N PRO A 188 -7.34 43.64 13.62
CA PRO A 188 -6.37 44.46 12.89
C PRO A 188 -7.03 45.61 12.11
N CYS A 189 -6.24 46.63 11.80
CA CYS A 189 -6.74 47.80 11.07
C CYS A 189 -7.08 47.50 9.63
N GLY A 190 -8.13 48.16 9.14
CA GLY A 190 -8.57 48.09 7.74
C GLY A 190 -9.37 46.83 7.41
N VAL A 191 -9.61 45.94 8.37
CA VAL A 191 -10.38 44.70 8.19
C VAL A 191 -11.60 44.59 9.10
N GLN A 192 -11.92 45.64 9.88
CA GLN A 192 -13.07 45.62 10.81
C GLN A 192 -14.39 45.23 10.14
N GLY A 193 -14.62 45.71 8.90
CA GLY A 193 -15.80 45.35 8.11
C GLY A 193 -15.95 43.85 7.87
N ALA A 194 -14.84 43.11 7.72
CA ALA A 194 -14.87 41.66 7.46
C ALA A 194 -15.34 40.82 8.68
N TYR A 195 -15.42 41.42 9.88
CA TYR A 195 -15.95 40.77 11.08
C TYR A 195 -17.43 41.09 11.33
N SER A 196 -18.02 41.97 10.51
CA SER A 196 -19.45 42.30 10.61
C SER A 196 -20.32 41.18 10.07
N THR A 197 -21.54 41.05 10.60
CA THR A 197 -22.55 40.16 10.04
C THR A 197 -23.06 40.68 8.70
N SER A 198 -23.49 39.79 7.83
CA SER A 198 -23.94 40.10 6.47
C SER A 198 -25.26 39.40 6.16
N ASN A 199 -26.26 40.17 5.71
CA ASN A 199 -27.57 39.65 5.28
C ASN A 199 -27.48 38.73 4.05
N TYR A 200 -26.32 38.64 3.42
CA TYR A 200 -26.10 37.73 2.30
C TYR A 200 -25.79 36.30 2.76
N VAL A 201 -25.33 36.10 4.00
CA VAL A 201 -25.03 34.76 4.54
C VAL A 201 -26.29 34.19 5.19
N SER A 202 -26.92 33.23 4.51
CA SER A 202 -28.29 32.76 4.80
C SER A 202 -28.36 31.23 4.66
N ARG A 203 -27.52 30.53 5.42
CA ARG A 203 -27.53 29.06 5.47
C ARG A 203 -28.67 28.59 6.36
N THR A 204 -29.40 27.57 5.91
CA THR A 204 -30.50 26.97 6.68
C THR A 204 -30.03 25.99 7.74
N LEU A 205 -28.78 25.56 7.68
CA LEU A 205 -28.19 24.66 8.67
C LEU A 205 -27.79 25.42 9.94
N PRO A 206 -27.72 24.75 11.10
CA PRO A 206 -27.18 25.33 12.33
C PRO A 206 -25.81 25.95 12.12
N TYR A 207 -25.47 26.97 12.90
CA TYR A 207 -24.17 27.63 12.87
C TYR A 207 -23.03 26.62 13.11
N ASP A 208 -22.00 26.69 12.28
CA ASP A 208 -20.90 25.74 12.29
C ASP A 208 -19.55 26.38 12.60
N HIS A 209 -19.26 26.55 13.90
CA HIS A 209 -17.97 27.08 14.36
C HIS A 209 -16.74 26.29 13.87
N GLU A 210 -16.90 25.05 13.42
CA GLU A 210 -15.83 24.18 12.88
C GLU A 210 -15.67 24.30 11.36
N SER A 211 -16.54 25.07 10.69
CA SER A 211 -16.52 25.27 9.24
C SER A 211 -15.15 25.73 8.74
N ILE A 212 -14.72 25.18 7.60
CA ILE A 212 -13.55 25.69 6.87
C ILE A 212 -13.76 27.15 6.48
N MET A 213 -15.01 27.58 6.33
CA MET A 213 -15.42 28.95 6.03
C MET A 213 -15.47 29.86 7.26
N HIS A 214 -15.18 29.36 8.47
CA HIS A 214 -15.02 30.21 9.64
C HIS A 214 -13.61 30.82 9.68
N TYR A 215 -13.48 32.08 10.10
CA TYR A 215 -12.16 32.65 10.37
C TYR A 215 -11.44 31.92 11.51
N SER A 216 -10.15 31.67 11.32
CA SER A 216 -9.30 31.08 12.33
C SER A 216 -9.11 32.02 13.52
N ASN A 217 -9.23 31.45 14.72
CA ASN A 217 -9.23 32.19 15.98
C ASN A 217 -7.86 32.20 16.68
N TYR A 218 -6.83 32.61 15.95
CA TYR A 218 -5.49 32.82 16.51
C TYR A 218 -5.33 34.23 17.09
N ASN A 219 -4.30 34.42 17.93
CA ASN A 219 -4.00 35.71 18.54
C ASN A 219 -3.65 36.77 17.47
N ARG A 220 -4.37 37.89 17.49
CA ARG A 220 -4.18 39.04 16.59
C ARG A 220 -3.94 40.29 17.42
N THR A 221 -3.15 41.21 16.87
CA THR A 221 -2.94 42.53 17.46
C THR A 221 -4.05 43.46 17.01
N GLY A 222 -4.85 43.94 17.96
CA GLY A 222 -5.85 44.98 17.72
C GLY A 222 -5.19 46.30 17.38
N CYS A 223 -5.71 46.99 16.38
CA CYS A 223 -5.03 48.19 15.92
C CYS A 223 -5.39 49.46 16.70
N GLU A 224 -6.49 49.46 17.44
CA GLU A 224 -6.90 50.58 18.30
C GLU A 224 -6.23 50.52 19.67
N THR A 225 -6.14 49.32 20.25
CA THR A 225 -5.64 49.08 21.60
C THR A 225 -4.17 48.66 21.61
N GLY A 226 -3.67 48.08 20.51
CA GLY A 226 -2.35 47.41 20.47
C GLY A 226 -2.31 46.09 21.22
N GLU A 227 -3.43 45.65 21.80
CA GLU A 227 -3.51 44.43 22.59
C GLU A 227 -3.53 43.19 21.70
N VAL A 228 -3.10 42.05 22.27
CA VAL A 228 -3.02 40.77 21.56
C VAL A 228 -4.00 39.79 22.18
N GLY A 229 -4.91 39.29 21.37
CA GLY A 229 -5.92 38.34 21.82
C GLY A 229 -6.67 37.68 20.68
N LYS A 230 -7.65 36.85 21.01
CA LYS A 230 -8.47 36.11 20.06
C LYS A 230 -9.66 36.94 19.63
N ALA A 231 -9.84 37.10 18.32
CA ALA A 231 -10.93 37.91 17.76
C ALA A 231 -12.32 37.30 17.99
N PHE A 232 -12.41 36.01 18.30
CA PHE A 232 -13.68 35.32 18.53
C PHE A 232 -13.73 34.66 19.91
N THR A 233 -14.91 34.64 20.51
CA THR A 233 -15.21 33.88 21.72
C THR A 233 -16.49 33.07 21.50
N TYR A 234 -16.36 31.74 21.47
CA TYR A 234 -17.48 30.83 21.29
C TYR A 234 -17.81 30.11 22.60
N LYS A 235 -19.07 30.15 23.03
CA LYS A 235 -19.48 29.60 24.33
C LYS A 235 -20.81 28.87 24.26
N ASN A 236 -20.93 27.77 25.01
CA ASN A 236 -22.21 27.19 25.38
C ASN A 236 -22.84 28.07 26.46
N ILE A 237 -24.03 28.60 26.20
CA ILE A 237 -24.69 29.56 27.08
C ILE A 237 -25.16 28.90 28.38
N SER A 238 -25.55 27.62 28.32
CA SER A 238 -26.09 26.90 29.48
C SER A 238 -24.99 26.42 30.43
N THR A 239 -23.87 25.94 29.90
CA THR A 239 -22.77 25.39 30.73
C THR A 239 -21.67 26.42 31.02
N GLY A 240 -21.59 27.50 30.22
CA GLY A 240 -20.49 28.46 30.27
C GLY A 240 -19.19 27.95 29.64
N GLU A 241 -19.18 26.73 29.10
CA GLU A 241 -18.03 26.13 28.44
C GLU A 241 -17.62 26.98 27.22
N ALA A 242 -16.34 27.33 27.14
CA ALA A 242 -15.76 28.06 26.02
C ALA A 242 -15.03 27.10 25.09
N PHE A 243 -15.18 27.33 23.79
CA PHE A 243 -14.53 26.59 22.74
C PHE A 243 -13.46 27.48 22.12
N GLU A 244 -12.21 27.10 22.34
CA GLU A 244 -11.05 27.92 22.00
C GLU A 244 -10.68 27.85 20.51
N ASP A 245 -11.04 26.76 19.84
CA ASP A 245 -10.74 26.51 18.44
C ASP A 245 -11.97 26.74 17.56
N THR A 246 -11.78 27.54 16.51
CA THR A 246 -12.71 27.66 15.39
C THR A 246 -12.11 26.98 14.17
N GLY A 247 -12.93 26.67 13.16
CA GLY A 247 -12.60 25.83 12.00
C GLY A 247 -11.40 26.23 11.15
N ASN A 248 -11.61 26.54 9.86
CA ASN A 248 -10.57 26.95 8.89
C ASN A 248 -9.54 25.89 8.42
N THR A 249 -9.48 24.72 9.05
CA THR A 249 -8.42 23.72 8.77
C THR A 249 -8.85 22.55 7.88
N ARG A 250 -10.15 22.27 7.81
CA ARG A 250 -10.75 21.18 7.03
C ARG A 250 -12.25 21.44 6.82
N LEU A 251 -12.83 20.79 5.81
CA LEU A 251 -14.29 20.74 5.63
C LEU A 251 -14.94 20.13 6.88
N SER A 252 -15.91 20.84 7.45
CA SER A 252 -16.76 20.35 8.53
C SER A 252 -17.95 19.55 7.98
N GLN A 253 -18.73 18.93 8.87
CA GLN A 253 -19.99 18.30 8.48
C GLN A 253 -21.02 19.32 7.96
N GLY A 254 -21.03 20.54 8.51
CA GLY A 254 -21.87 21.63 8.00
C GLY A 254 -21.46 22.07 6.58
N ASP A 255 -20.16 22.15 6.29
CA ASP A 255 -19.65 22.48 4.95
C ASP A 255 -20.09 21.43 3.93
N LEU A 256 -19.88 20.15 4.26
CA LEU A 256 -20.27 19.05 3.38
C LEU A 256 -21.77 19.08 3.11
N ARG A 257 -22.59 19.27 4.16
CA ARG A 257 -24.06 19.27 4.03
C ARG A 257 -24.51 20.43 3.15
N SER A 258 -23.94 21.61 3.36
CA SER A 258 -24.26 22.79 2.56
C SER A 258 -23.80 22.64 1.11
N LEU A 259 -22.60 22.09 0.88
CA LEU A 259 -22.05 21.81 -0.45
C LEU A 259 -22.93 20.84 -1.24
N ARG A 260 -23.38 19.76 -0.60
CA ARG A 260 -24.25 18.76 -1.23
C ARG A 260 -25.69 19.27 -1.40
N GLN A 261 -26.20 20.09 -0.49
CA GLN A 261 -27.48 20.77 -0.67
C GLN A 261 -27.48 21.67 -1.91
N ALA A 262 -26.36 22.34 -2.18
CA ALA A 262 -26.21 23.26 -3.30
C ALA A 262 -25.94 22.58 -4.65
N TYR A 263 -25.05 21.58 -4.68
CA TYR A 263 -24.53 20.98 -5.92
C TYR A 263 -24.92 19.51 -6.12
N GLY A 264 -25.72 18.95 -5.22
CA GLY A 264 -26.08 17.53 -5.21
C GLY A 264 -24.86 16.62 -5.08
N ARG A 265 -25.08 15.32 -5.31
CA ARG A 265 -24.07 14.28 -5.58
C ARG A 265 -24.82 13.08 -6.16
N ASN A 266 -24.62 12.73 -7.43
CA ASN A 266 -25.16 11.47 -7.97
C ASN A 266 -24.32 10.31 -7.41
N ARG A 267 -24.82 9.41 -6.54
CA ARG A 267 -24.22 8.06 -6.29
C ARG A 267 -24.88 7.17 -5.20
N SER A 268 -24.55 5.88 -5.31
CA SER A 268 -24.95 4.66 -4.57
C SER A 268 -25.40 4.81 -3.11
N GLN A 269 -26.51 4.11 -2.78
CA GLN A 269 -27.02 3.92 -1.42
C GLN A 269 -26.34 2.78 -0.66
N THR A 270 -25.59 1.90 -1.33
CA THR A 270 -24.99 0.72 -0.69
C THR A 270 -23.50 0.97 -0.41
N PRO A 271 -23.01 0.72 0.83
CA PRO A 271 -21.59 0.80 1.15
C PRO A 271 -20.78 -0.30 0.43
N THR A 272 -19.50 -0.05 0.19
CA THR A 272 -18.58 -1.05 -0.42
C THR A 272 -17.45 -1.37 0.53
N ILE A 273 -17.31 -2.64 0.92
CA ILE A 273 -16.18 -3.14 1.71
C ILE A 273 -14.98 -3.40 0.79
N LEU A 274 -13.80 -2.95 1.21
CA LEU A 274 -12.54 -3.12 0.47
C LEU A 274 -11.78 -4.37 0.87
N GLY A 275 -10.88 -4.78 -0.02
CA GLY A 275 -9.99 -5.91 0.16
C GLY A 275 -10.38 -7.11 -0.73
N PRO A 276 -9.58 -8.17 -0.75
CA PRO A 276 -9.92 -9.40 -1.48
C PRO A 276 -11.08 -10.12 -0.78
N ASP A 277 -11.80 -10.99 -1.49
CA ASP A 277 -12.98 -11.70 -0.95
C ASP A 277 -12.65 -12.58 0.27
N HIS A 278 -11.39 -13.00 0.37
CA HIS A 278 -10.82 -13.70 1.51
C HIS A 278 -9.41 -13.17 1.82
N THR A 279 -9.13 -12.87 3.10
CA THR A 279 -7.75 -12.58 3.54
C THR A 279 -7.41 -13.33 4.81
N ASP A 280 -6.28 -14.02 4.81
CA ASP A 280 -5.70 -14.61 6.02
C ASP A 280 -4.95 -13.53 6.82
N LYS A 281 -5.20 -13.47 8.13
CA LYS A 281 -4.61 -12.50 9.05
C LYS A 281 -3.91 -13.22 10.18
N ALA A 282 -2.63 -12.92 10.37
CA ALA A 282 -1.86 -13.37 11.52
C ALA A 282 -2.10 -12.54 12.79
N SER A 283 -3.04 -11.59 12.77
CA SER A 283 -3.36 -10.76 13.93
C SER A 283 -4.75 -11.10 14.47
N LEU A 284 -4.88 -11.17 15.81
CA LEU A 284 -6.18 -11.26 16.50
C LEU A 284 -6.92 -9.91 16.52
N ARG A 285 -6.29 -8.87 15.96
CA ARG A 285 -6.82 -7.50 15.84
C ARG A 285 -6.62 -7.00 14.42
N TYR A 286 -7.71 -6.73 13.72
CA TYR A 286 -7.64 -6.15 12.39
C TYR A 286 -8.83 -5.21 12.16
N SER A 287 -8.65 -4.28 11.24
CA SER A 287 -9.66 -3.32 10.83
C SER A 287 -10.32 -3.78 9.54
N VAL A 288 -11.62 -3.54 9.42
CA VAL A 288 -12.33 -3.67 8.16
C VAL A 288 -12.49 -2.27 7.59
N VAL A 289 -12.20 -2.12 6.29
CA VAL A 289 -12.21 -0.83 5.59
C VAL A 289 -13.34 -0.81 4.59
N TRP A 290 -14.14 0.24 4.59
CA TRP A 290 -15.18 0.43 3.57
C TRP A 290 -15.35 1.89 3.21
N TYR A 291 -15.97 2.09 2.05
CA TYR A 291 -16.33 3.41 1.54
C TYR A 291 -17.76 3.80 1.93
N GLN A 292 -17.93 5.09 2.19
CA GLN A 292 -19.19 5.70 2.60
C GLN A 292 -20.25 5.73 1.50
N VAL A 293 -21.48 5.79 1.97
CA VAL A 293 -22.69 6.03 1.18
C VAL A 293 -22.92 7.52 1.01
N HIS A 294 -23.48 7.91 -0.13
CA HIS A 294 -23.42 9.30 -0.59
C HIS A 294 -24.61 10.17 -0.10
N ASP A 295 -25.68 9.53 0.37
CA ASP A 295 -26.72 10.12 1.22
C ASP A 295 -26.30 9.94 2.67
N TYR A 296 -26.25 11.02 3.47
CA TYR A 296 -25.78 11.04 4.87
C TYR A 296 -26.46 9.99 5.74
N PRO A 297 -25.88 8.80 5.96
CA PRO A 297 -26.48 7.89 6.93
C PRO A 297 -26.24 8.47 8.32
N ASP A 298 -27.16 8.28 9.26
CA ASP A 298 -26.91 8.61 10.66
C ASP A 298 -25.85 7.66 11.25
N TYR A 299 -25.85 6.41 10.79
CA TYR A 299 -24.87 5.40 11.19
C TYR A 299 -24.72 4.30 10.14
N PHE A 300 -23.60 3.58 10.24
CA PHE A 300 -23.38 2.33 9.54
C PHE A 300 -23.73 1.17 10.45
N ARG A 301 -24.57 0.25 9.96
CA ARG A 301 -24.83 -1.03 10.62
C ARG A 301 -23.86 -2.06 10.05
N VAL A 302 -23.06 -2.66 10.90
CA VAL A 302 -22.11 -3.70 10.53
C VAL A 302 -22.55 -5.01 11.14
N ASN A 303 -22.79 -6.01 10.31
CA ASN A 303 -23.11 -7.37 10.76
C ASN A 303 -21.87 -8.24 10.61
N GLU A 304 -21.46 -8.85 11.71
CA GLU A 304 -20.38 -9.83 11.81
C GLU A 304 -20.97 -11.20 12.16
N THR A 305 -20.52 -12.23 11.45
CA THR A 305 -20.75 -13.62 11.84
C THR A 305 -19.41 -14.34 11.84
N SER A 306 -19.21 -15.23 12.80
CA SER A 306 -18.01 -16.06 12.86
C SER A 306 -18.32 -17.54 12.78
N GLU A 307 -17.41 -18.29 12.19
CA GLU A 307 -17.43 -19.74 12.14
C GLU A 307 -15.99 -20.24 12.30
N GLU A 308 -15.83 -21.36 12.97
CA GLU A 308 -14.60 -22.12 12.90
C GLU A 308 -14.41 -22.63 11.47
N PHE A 309 -13.20 -22.49 10.91
CA PHE A 309 -12.92 -22.99 9.54
C PHE A 309 -12.01 -24.22 9.53
N ILE A 310 -11.44 -24.57 10.69
CA ILE A 310 -10.69 -25.79 10.96
C ILE A 310 -11.07 -26.22 12.38
N ASP A 311 -11.44 -27.49 12.59
CA ASP A 311 -11.80 -28.03 13.90
C ASP A 311 -10.59 -27.99 14.88
N ILE A 312 -10.49 -26.91 15.65
CA ILE A 312 -9.42 -26.64 16.63
C ILE A 312 -9.65 -27.48 17.88
N ASN A 313 -10.91 -27.70 18.25
CA ASN A 313 -11.30 -28.40 19.48
C ASN A 313 -11.31 -29.95 19.30
N ARG A 314 -11.14 -30.43 18.06
CA ARG A 314 -11.14 -31.85 17.65
C ARG A 314 -12.43 -32.58 17.99
N ASN A 315 -13.57 -31.89 17.94
CA ASN A 315 -14.88 -32.48 18.23
C ASN A 315 -15.56 -33.12 16.99
N GLY A 316 -14.94 -32.98 15.82
CA GLY A 316 -15.43 -33.49 14.53
C GLY A 316 -16.46 -32.59 13.84
N GLN A 317 -16.70 -31.39 14.36
CA GLN A 317 -17.63 -30.38 13.85
C GLN A 317 -16.98 -28.99 13.90
N LEU A 318 -17.38 -28.12 12.98
CA LEU A 318 -16.95 -26.72 13.02
C LEU A 318 -17.91 -25.93 13.90
N ASP A 319 -17.39 -25.29 14.93
CA ASP A 319 -18.19 -24.47 15.83
C ASP A 319 -18.72 -23.22 15.10
N ILE A 320 -20.04 -22.98 15.19
CA ILE A 320 -20.64 -21.72 14.76
C ILE A 320 -20.36 -20.69 15.85
N GLY A 321 -19.66 -19.62 15.49
CA GLY A 321 -19.33 -18.55 16.41
C GLY A 321 -20.46 -17.54 16.60
N GLU A 322 -20.13 -16.42 17.25
CA GLU A 322 -21.11 -15.39 17.57
C GLU A 322 -21.53 -14.59 16.33
N SER A 323 -22.78 -14.10 16.37
CA SER A 323 -23.26 -13.05 15.47
C SER A 323 -23.36 -11.74 16.24
N ASN A 324 -22.70 -10.72 15.72
CA ASN A 324 -22.62 -9.41 16.35
C ASN A 324 -23.08 -8.33 15.36
N THR A 325 -23.79 -7.32 15.88
CA THR A 325 -24.18 -6.14 15.12
C THR A 325 -23.65 -4.90 15.79
N TYR A 326 -22.97 -4.05 15.03
CA TYR A 326 -22.37 -2.81 15.49
C TYR A 326 -22.99 -1.62 14.75
N ASN A 327 -23.46 -0.62 15.50
CA ASN A 327 -23.96 0.63 14.95
C ASN A 327 -22.91 1.71 15.14
N ILE A 328 -22.42 2.27 14.04
CA ILE A 328 -21.26 3.15 14.07
C ILE A 328 -21.64 4.48 13.46
N ASN A 329 -21.64 5.52 14.30
CA ASN A 329 -22.08 6.85 13.92
C ASN A 329 -21.27 7.34 12.71
N ALA A 330 -21.97 7.77 11.67
CA ALA A 330 -21.35 8.27 10.45
C ALA A 330 -20.67 9.64 10.65
N ASP A 331 -21.12 10.44 11.61
CA ASP A 331 -20.57 11.77 11.95
C ASP A 331 -19.11 11.69 12.39
N ALA A 332 -18.71 10.56 12.99
CA ALA A 332 -17.34 10.31 13.45
C ALA A 332 -16.35 10.08 12.30
N TYR A 333 -16.82 9.87 11.06
CA TYR A 333 -16.00 9.47 9.92
C TYR A 333 -16.28 10.34 8.70
N TRP A 334 -15.26 11.05 8.25
CA TRP A 334 -15.34 12.13 7.25
C TRP A 334 -14.43 11.88 6.04
N ARG A 335 -13.89 10.67 5.95
CA ARG A 335 -13.13 10.19 4.80
C ARG A 335 -14.02 9.28 3.97
N ASP A 336 -13.83 9.35 2.65
CA ASP A 336 -14.52 8.52 1.69
C ASP A 336 -14.44 7.03 2.05
N GLY A 337 -13.38 6.58 2.72
CA GLY A 337 -13.36 5.35 3.48
C GLY A 337 -12.78 5.54 4.87
N PHE A 338 -13.15 4.67 5.78
CA PHE A 338 -12.69 4.72 7.17
C PHE A 338 -12.43 3.31 7.70
N ASP A 339 -11.43 3.23 8.58
CA ASP A 339 -11.07 1.99 9.23
C ASP A 339 -11.90 1.88 10.50
N ILE A 340 -12.76 0.87 10.54
CA ILE A 340 -13.39 0.52 11.79
C ILE A 340 -12.54 -0.50 12.49
N TYR A 341 -12.00 -0.06 13.61
CA TYR A 341 -11.48 -0.92 14.64
C TYR A 341 -12.69 -1.47 15.40
N PHE A 342 -12.93 -2.77 15.30
CA PHE A 342 -13.88 -3.41 16.21
C PHE A 342 -13.27 -3.42 17.61
N GLY A 343 -13.55 -2.33 18.34
CA GLY A 343 -13.30 -2.07 19.75
C GLY A 343 -12.60 -0.72 20.03
N THR A 344 -13.16 0.04 20.97
CA THR A 344 -12.45 1.10 21.72
C THR A 344 -11.41 0.49 22.68
N THR A 345 -11.59 -0.80 22.98
CA THR A 345 -10.70 -1.79 23.57
C THR A 345 -10.95 -3.08 22.78
N ALA A 346 -10.18 -3.36 21.72
CA ALA A 346 -10.45 -4.47 20.78
C ALA A 346 -10.68 -5.81 21.51
N THR A 347 -11.91 -6.35 21.44
CA THR A 347 -12.17 -7.76 21.76
C THR A 347 -11.34 -8.60 20.81
N GLU A 348 -10.44 -9.39 21.39
CA GLU A 348 -9.51 -10.25 20.65
C GLU A 348 -10.29 -11.26 19.81
N LYS A 349 -10.09 -11.27 18.49
CA LYS A 349 -10.70 -12.28 17.63
C LYS A 349 -10.17 -13.65 18.02
N SER A 350 -10.98 -14.68 17.86
CA SER A 350 -10.62 -16.04 18.19
C SER A 350 -9.65 -16.61 17.16
N ASN A 351 -8.63 -17.29 17.65
CA ASN A 351 -7.65 -17.97 16.83
C ASN A 351 -8.30 -19.09 16.03
N GLY A 352 -8.01 -19.24 14.73
CA GLY A 352 -8.57 -20.29 13.86
C GLY A 352 -10.05 -20.12 13.48
N TYR A 353 -10.59 -18.92 13.67
CA TYR A 353 -11.94 -18.55 13.22
C TYR A 353 -11.91 -17.73 11.93
N ARG A 354 -12.97 -17.90 11.15
CA ARG A 354 -13.30 -17.10 9.98
C ARG A 354 -14.44 -16.16 10.32
N TYR A 355 -14.31 -14.91 9.91
CA TYR A 355 -15.24 -13.84 10.16
C TYR A 355 -15.78 -13.30 8.85
N ARG A 356 -17.09 -13.20 8.73
CA ARG A 356 -17.80 -12.63 7.58
C ARG A 356 -18.46 -11.32 7.98
N TYR A 357 -18.22 -10.28 7.19
CA TYR A 357 -18.69 -8.92 7.43
C TYR A 357 -19.60 -8.43 6.30
N THR A 358 -20.65 -7.72 6.67
CA THR A 358 -21.51 -6.95 5.76
C THR A 358 -21.83 -5.59 6.38
N VAL A 359 -22.02 -4.56 5.55
CA VAL A 359 -22.29 -3.19 6.01
C VAL A 359 -23.52 -2.62 5.31
N GLN A 360 -24.32 -1.87 6.06
CA GLN A 360 -25.44 -1.05 5.56
C GLN A 360 -25.25 0.40 6.00
N ALA A 361 -25.71 1.34 5.18
CA ALA A 361 -25.94 2.72 5.59
C ALA A 361 -27.37 2.87 6.09
N CYS A 362 -27.58 3.55 7.21
CA CYS A 362 -28.90 3.68 7.84
C CYS A 362 -29.26 5.13 8.16
N TRP A 363 -30.54 5.46 8.00
CA TRP A 363 -31.17 6.78 8.19
C TRP A 363 -32.39 6.69 9.12
N ASN A 364 -32.64 7.77 9.86
CA ASN A 364 -33.73 7.97 10.81
C ASN A 364 -33.96 6.76 11.73
N ASN A 365 -32.87 6.13 12.16
CA ASN A 365 -32.84 4.94 13.02
C ASN A 365 -33.57 3.68 12.52
N THR A 366 -34.12 3.65 11.30
CA THR A 366 -34.98 2.53 10.85
C THR A 366 -34.84 2.15 9.38
N ILE A 367 -34.42 3.08 8.52
CA ILE A 367 -34.30 2.83 7.08
C ILE A 367 -32.84 2.53 6.78
N CYS A 368 -32.54 1.38 6.19
CA CYS A 368 -31.17 1.05 5.79
C CYS A 368 -31.10 0.72 4.30
N SER A 369 -29.92 0.93 3.72
CA SER A 369 -29.55 0.45 2.40
C SER A 369 -29.62 -1.08 2.33
N SER A 370 -29.48 -1.62 1.12
CA SER A 370 -29.11 -3.03 0.98
C SER A 370 -27.78 -3.30 1.69
N GLU A 371 -27.56 -4.55 2.08
CA GLU A 371 -26.24 -4.99 2.55
C GLU A 371 -25.21 -4.88 1.44
N SER A 372 -24.00 -4.48 1.82
CA SER A 372 -22.83 -4.60 0.98
C SER A 372 -22.58 -6.06 0.59
N GLN A 373 -21.75 -6.26 -0.43
CA GLN A 373 -21.13 -7.59 -0.60
C GLN A 373 -20.38 -7.97 0.67
N ALA A 374 -20.42 -9.27 0.99
CA ALA A 374 -19.75 -9.79 2.16
C ALA A 374 -18.25 -9.89 1.94
N LYS A 375 -17.47 -9.62 2.99
CA LYS A 375 -16.04 -9.88 3.02
C LYS A 375 -15.68 -10.81 4.14
N THR A 376 -14.73 -11.70 3.86
CA THR A 376 -14.37 -12.77 4.77
C THR A 376 -12.90 -12.65 5.16
N TYR A 377 -12.60 -12.78 6.44
CA TYR A 377 -11.25 -12.75 6.98
C TYR A 377 -11.05 -13.95 7.90
N SER A 378 -9.95 -14.67 7.72
CA SER A 378 -9.61 -15.81 8.57
C SER A 378 -8.44 -15.44 9.46
N VAL A 379 -8.57 -15.74 10.75
CA VAL A 379 -7.50 -15.57 11.72
C VAL A 379 -6.68 -16.84 11.73
N LEU A 380 -5.43 -16.76 11.27
CA LEU A 380 -4.53 -17.91 11.19
C LEU A 380 -4.31 -18.50 12.59
N GLN A 381 -4.49 -19.82 12.70
CA GLN A 381 -4.08 -20.59 13.88
C GLN A 381 -2.56 -20.81 13.91
N LYS A 382 -2.04 -21.17 15.09
CA LYS A 382 -0.67 -21.67 15.23
C LYS A 382 -0.52 -22.90 14.32
N ALA A 383 0.61 -23.01 13.65
CA ALA A 383 0.89 -24.17 12.81
C ALA A 383 0.79 -25.47 13.64
N GLN A 384 0.22 -26.51 13.02
CA GLN A 384 0.06 -27.82 13.64
C GLN A 384 1.28 -28.68 13.31
N GLU A 385 1.51 -29.70 14.13
CA GLU A 385 2.59 -30.66 13.91
C GLU A 385 2.49 -31.30 12.51
N PRO A 386 3.57 -31.30 11.70
CA PRO A 386 3.58 -31.94 10.41
C PRO A 386 3.70 -33.47 10.54
N GLU A 387 3.05 -34.19 9.63
CA GLU A 387 3.26 -35.63 9.48
C GLU A 387 4.49 -35.86 8.60
N LEU A 388 5.55 -36.42 9.20
CA LEU A 388 6.83 -36.65 8.54
C LEU A 388 6.95 -38.07 7.98
N TYR A 389 7.58 -38.21 6.81
CA TYR A 389 7.94 -39.51 6.25
C TYR A 389 9.20 -39.42 5.38
N ILE A 390 9.85 -40.56 5.17
CA ILE A 390 10.98 -40.69 4.25
C ILE A 390 10.48 -41.25 2.92
N ASP A 391 10.86 -40.58 1.84
CA ASP A 391 10.72 -41.05 0.47
C ASP A 391 12.11 -41.40 -0.07
N ASP A 392 12.39 -42.71 -0.07
CA ASP A 392 13.62 -43.31 -0.60
C ASP A 392 13.24 -44.17 -1.81
N SER A 393 13.23 -43.54 -2.99
CA SER A 393 12.78 -44.17 -4.23
C SER A 393 13.69 -45.32 -4.70
N THR A 394 14.95 -45.34 -4.26
CA THR A 394 15.95 -46.35 -4.63
C THR A 394 16.75 -46.76 -3.40
N PRO A 395 16.26 -47.72 -2.59
CA PRO A 395 16.96 -48.16 -1.39
C PRO A 395 18.41 -48.55 -1.69
N GLY A 396 19.37 -47.89 -1.02
CA GLY A 396 20.79 -48.09 -1.26
C GLY A 396 21.48 -46.98 -2.06
N ASP A 397 20.75 -46.03 -2.63
CA ASP A 397 21.32 -44.84 -3.27
C ASP A 397 21.80 -43.82 -2.22
N LYS A 398 22.62 -42.85 -2.62
CA LYS A 398 23.11 -41.76 -1.78
C LYS A 398 22.06 -40.71 -1.48
N GLU A 399 20.94 -40.70 -2.20
CA GLU A 399 19.95 -39.63 -2.14
C GLU A 399 18.59 -40.13 -1.66
N PHE A 400 17.97 -39.38 -0.75
CA PHE A 400 16.58 -39.61 -0.30
C PHE A 400 15.91 -38.27 0.02
N TYR A 401 14.59 -38.27 0.24
CA TYR A 401 13.82 -37.09 0.61
C TYR A 401 13.19 -37.25 1.98
N LEU A 402 13.40 -36.28 2.86
CA LEU A 402 12.53 -36.05 4.01
C LEU A 402 11.30 -35.29 3.49
N ARG A 403 10.09 -35.78 3.76
CA ARG A 403 8.84 -35.15 3.31
C ARG A 403 7.88 -34.90 4.45
N TRP A 404 6.96 -33.96 4.24
CA TRP A 404 5.89 -33.65 5.17
C TRP A 404 4.58 -33.35 4.46
N ASN A 405 3.46 -33.53 5.17
CA ASN A 405 2.15 -33.22 4.63
C ASN A 405 1.95 -31.71 4.42
N LYS A 406 1.21 -31.35 3.36
CA LYS A 406 0.85 -29.95 3.11
C LYS A 406 -0.19 -29.48 4.12
N GLN A 407 0.08 -28.35 4.74
CA GLN A 407 -0.85 -27.68 5.66
C GLN A 407 -1.12 -26.25 5.18
N ILE A 408 -2.39 -25.85 5.15
CA ILE A 408 -2.82 -24.52 4.65
C ILE A 408 -2.25 -23.39 5.50
N GLN A 409 -2.14 -23.60 6.81
CA GLN A 409 -1.63 -22.61 7.77
C GLN A 409 -0.12 -22.47 7.79
N VAL A 410 0.65 -23.34 7.11
CA VAL A 410 2.12 -23.39 7.23
C VAL A 410 2.76 -22.58 6.11
N GLN A 411 3.65 -21.66 6.47
CA GLN A 411 4.39 -20.83 5.53
C GLN A 411 5.78 -21.41 5.26
N TYR A 412 6.43 -21.94 6.29
CA TYR A 412 7.76 -22.57 6.21
C TYR A 412 7.92 -23.61 7.33
N VAL A 413 8.93 -24.47 7.23
CA VAL A 413 9.32 -25.40 8.29
C VAL A 413 10.75 -25.12 8.75
N LYS A 414 11.01 -25.29 10.05
CA LYS A 414 12.37 -25.32 10.61
C LYS A 414 12.82 -26.76 10.70
N ILE A 415 14.01 -27.05 10.19
CA ILE A 415 14.53 -28.42 10.18
C ILE A 415 15.86 -28.47 10.92
N SER A 416 15.98 -29.39 11.88
CA SER A 416 17.23 -29.76 12.53
C SER A 416 17.59 -31.21 12.16
N ARG A 417 18.88 -31.51 12.06
CA ARG A 417 19.40 -32.87 11.87
C ARG A 417 20.50 -33.15 12.88
N ASN A 418 20.32 -34.17 13.71
CA ASN A 418 21.21 -34.53 14.81
C ASN A 418 21.53 -33.32 15.72
N GLY A 419 20.53 -32.48 15.99
CA GLY A 419 20.66 -31.26 16.80
C GLY A 419 21.30 -30.05 16.08
N VAL A 420 21.63 -30.17 14.79
CA VAL A 420 22.17 -29.06 13.98
C VAL A 420 21.09 -28.49 13.09
N SER A 421 20.84 -27.18 13.17
CA SER A 421 19.87 -26.51 12.30
C SER A 421 20.29 -26.55 10.83
N LEU A 422 19.36 -26.94 9.97
CA LEU A 422 19.47 -26.89 8.51
C LEU A 422 18.79 -25.64 7.92
N GLY A 423 18.26 -24.75 8.77
CA GLY A 423 17.57 -23.51 8.39
C GLY A 423 16.06 -23.67 8.16
N ASP A 424 15.49 -22.62 7.58
CA ASP A 424 14.07 -22.51 7.25
C ASP A 424 13.85 -22.98 5.80
N HIS A 425 12.85 -23.82 5.58
CA HIS A 425 12.56 -24.42 4.27
C HIS A 425 11.10 -24.18 3.87
N GLU A 426 10.90 -23.80 2.61
CA GLU A 426 9.57 -23.73 1.98
C GLU A 426 9.31 -25.01 1.17
N GLY A 427 8.05 -25.40 1.03
CA GLY A 427 7.63 -26.57 0.27
C GLY A 427 7.25 -27.77 1.15
N GLU A 428 7.35 -28.98 0.58
CA GLU A 428 6.83 -30.24 1.16
C GLU A 428 7.92 -31.33 1.25
N SER A 429 9.17 -30.99 0.94
CA SER A 429 10.28 -31.94 0.95
C SER A 429 11.65 -31.28 1.07
N LEU A 430 12.59 -31.98 1.70
CA LEU A 430 14.00 -31.67 1.74
C LEU A 430 14.81 -32.84 1.16
N LYS A 431 15.52 -32.61 0.06
CA LYS A 431 16.45 -33.58 -0.53
C LYS A 431 17.69 -33.73 0.37
N GLN A 432 18.14 -34.96 0.57
CA GLN A 432 19.32 -35.29 1.37
C GLN A 432 20.28 -36.14 0.53
N SER A 433 21.57 -35.88 0.68
CA SER A 433 22.63 -36.74 0.14
C SER A 433 23.63 -37.05 1.24
N LEU A 434 23.55 -38.25 1.82
CA LEU A 434 24.24 -38.60 3.05
C LEU A 434 24.85 -40.01 2.96
N SER A 435 25.87 -40.27 3.77
CA SER A 435 26.48 -41.59 3.88
C SER A 435 25.61 -42.56 4.69
N THR A 436 25.98 -43.83 4.73
CA THR A 436 25.40 -44.80 5.67
C THR A 436 25.49 -44.27 7.10
N GLY A 437 24.37 -44.29 7.83
CA GLY A 437 24.29 -43.72 9.17
C GLY A 437 22.86 -43.65 9.71
N THR A 438 22.73 -43.25 10.97
CA THR A 438 21.43 -42.92 11.59
C THR A 438 21.30 -41.40 11.69
N TYR A 439 20.20 -40.87 11.17
CA TYR A 439 19.90 -39.45 11.15
C TYR A 439 18.58 -39.19 11.87
N GLN A 440 18.62 -38.33 12.88
CA GLN A 440 17.45 -37.85 13.59
C GLN A 440 17.11 -36.46 13.06
N TYR A 441 15.88 -36.32 12.56
CA TYR A 441 15.34 -35.05 12.10
C TYR A 441 14.35 -34.51 13.11
N GLU A 442 14.37 -33.21 13.35
CA GLU A 442 13.31 -32.49 14.06
C GLU A 442 12.75 -31.43 13.12
N VAL A 443 11.42 -31.42 12.96
CA VAL A 443 10.73 -30.49 12.07
C VAL A 443 9.65 -29.76 12.84
N GLU A 444 9.71 -28.44 12.82
CA GLU A 444 8.66 -27.56 13.32
C GLU A 444 7.98 -26.89 12.12
N ALA A 445 6.65 -26.96 12.04
CA ALA A 445 5.91 -26.22 11.04
C ALA A 445 5.61 -24.82 11.58
N CYS A 446 5.84 -23.78 10.77
CA CYS A 446 5.80 -22.39 11.23
C CYS A 446 4.95 -21.49 10.33
N ASN A 447 4.39 -20.47 10.96
CA ASN A 447 3.80 -19.30 10.30
C ASN A 447 4.02 -18.05 11.16
N GLU A 448 3.47 -16.92 10.73
CA GLU A 448 3.53 -15.65 11.48
C GLU A 448 2.98 -15.72 12.93
N ARG A 449 2.22 -16.75 13.30
CA ARG A 449 1.76 -16.98 14.69
C ARG A 449 2.73 -17.76 15.56
N GLY A 450 3.70 -18.43 14.95
CA GLY A 450 4.67 -19.28 15.62
C GLY A 450 4.74 -20.68 15.03
N CYS A 451 5.59 -21.49 15.64
CA CYS A 451 5.92 -22.83 15.20
C CYS A 451 5.22 -23.90 16.04
N SER A 452 4.82 -25.02 15.43
CA SER A 452 4.38 -26.23 16.14
C SER A 452 5.43 -26.71 17.13
N GLU A 453 5.07 -27.64 18.01
CA GLU A 453 6.10 -28.42 18.70
C GLU A 453 6.93 -29.21 17.66
N PRO A 454 8.22 -29.48 17.93
CA PRO A 454 9.08 -30.21 17.01
C PRO A 454 8.64 -31.68 16.91
N VAL A 455 8.42 -32.15 15.68
CA VAL A 455 8.18 -33.55 15.39
C VAL A 455 9.50 -34.23 15.07
N THR A 456 9.81 -35.32 15.76
CA THR A 456 11.05 -36.08 15.55
C THR A 456 10.82 -37.28 14.65
N LEU A 457 11.67 -37.45 13.63
CA LEU A 457 11.74 -38.65 12.79
C LEU A 457 13.18 -39.18 12.74
N THR A 458 13.37 -40.45 13.10
CA THR A 458 14.66 -41.12 12.98
C THR A 458 14.69 -42.00 11.74
N HIS A 459 15.70 -41.80 10.88
CA HIS A 459 15.92 -42.59 9.67
C HIS A 459 17.29 -43.27 9.72
N GLN A 460 17.31 -44.59 9.51
CA GLN A 460 18.54 -45.33 9.22
C GLN A 460 18.74 -45.38 7.71
N HIS A 461 19.74 -44.64 7.23
CA HIS A 461 20.11 -44.63 5.83
C HIS A 461 21.26 -45.61 5.61
N THR A 462 21.13 -46.46 4.59
CA THR A 462 22.20 -47.38 4.16
C THR A 462 22.47 -47.12 2.70
N VAL A 463 23.65 -46.60 2.39
CA VAL A 463 24.15 -46.54 1.02
C VAL A 463 24.76 -47.89 0.70
N ALA A 464 24.34 -48.51 -0.40
CA ALA A 464 24.93 -49.74 -0.89
C ALA A 464 26.38 -49.44 -1.33
N GLU A 465 27.37 -49.85 -0.54
CA GLU A 465 28.75 -49.88 -1.00
C GLU A 465 28.84 -50.83 -2.20
N GLY A 466 29.25 -50.32 -3.36
CA GLY A 466 29.31 -51.11 -4.58
C GLY A 466 30.15 -52.37 -4.39
N ASN A 467 29.54 -53.56 -4.49
CA ASN A 467 30.25 -54.82 -4.35
C ASN A 467 31.50 -54.87 -5.25
N LYS A 468 32.56 -55.57 -4.79
CA LYS A 468 33.72 -55.89 -5.64
C LYS A 468 33.25 -56.52 -6.97
N PRO A 469 33.99 -56.37 -8.08
CA PRO A 469 33.61 -57.01 -9.33
C PRO A 469 33.43 -58.52 -9.13
N THR A 470 32.31 -59.07 -9.56
CA THR A 470 32.01 -60.51 -9.40
C THR A 470 32.19 -61.31 -10.67
N GLU A 471 32.27 -60.63 -11.81
CA GLU A 471 32.41 -61.23 -13.13
C GLU A 471 33.88 -61.33 -13.55
N MET A 472 34.18 -62.38 -14.31
CA MET A 472 35.50 -62.62 -14.89
C MET A 472 35.57 -61.90 -16.25
N PRO A 473 36.63 -61.11 -16.54
CA PRO A 473 36.77 -60.46 -17.84
C PRO A 473 37.00 -61.49 -18.96
N TYR A 474 36.53 -61.19 -20.16
CA TYR A 474 36.75 -62.04 -21.33
C TYR A 474 37.98 -61.55 -22.11
N ILE A 475 39.03 -62.37 -22.17
CA ILE A 475 40.27 -62.07 -22.89
C ILE A 475 40.12 -62.50 -24.35
N GLU A 476 40.44 -61.64 -25.31
CA GLU A 476 40.42 -61.98 -26.74
C GLU A 476 41.58 -62.95 -27.08
N SER A 477 41.39 -63.82 -28.09
CA SER A 477 42.34 -64.91 -28.38
C SER A 477 43.54 -64.51 -29.24
N LEU A 478 43.53 -63.31 -29.81
CA LEU A 478 44.56 -62.79 -30.70
C LEU A 478 45.09 -61.47 -30.15
N ALA A 479 46.41 -61.33 -30.16
CA ALA A 479 47.12 -60.10 -29.86
C ALA A 479 48.01 -59.75 -31.06
N PHE A 480 48.01 -58.48 -31.44
CA PHE A 480 48.79 -57.98 -32.59
C PHE A 480 49.95 -57.12 -32.10
N THR A 481 51.08 -57.16 -32.79
CA THR A 481 52.17 -56.21 -32.55
C THR A 481 52.03 -54.98 -33.44
N GLU A 482 51.98 -53.78 -32.87
CA GLU A 482 52.01 -52.53 -33.64
C GLU A 482 53.47 -52.13 -34.02
N TYR A 483 53.62 -51.15 -34.92
CA TYR A 483 54.81 -50.72 -35.70
C TYR A 483 56.11 -50.36 -34.92
N LEU A 484 56.22 -50.71 -33.65
CA LEU A 484 57.38 -50.50 -32.78
C LEU A 484 57.72 -51.73 -31.88
N GLY A 485 57.07 -52.89 -32.11
CA GLY A 485 57.33 -54.12 -31.35
C GLY A 485 56.63 -54.19 -29.99
N GLU A 486 55.56 -53.39 -29.79
CA GLU A 486 54.66 -53.50 -28.64
C GLU A 486 53.47 -54.40 -28.99
N ALA A 487 53.14 -55.38 -28.16
CA ALA A 487 51.98 -56.26 -28.36
C ALA A 487 50.75 -55.69 -27.63
N GLU A 488 49.65 -55.51 -28.36
CA GLU A 488 48.34 -55.08 -27.86
C GLU A 488 47.49 -56.28 -27.47
N PHE A 489 47.00 -56.28 -26.23
CA PHE A 489 46.08 -57.30 -25.71
C PHE A 489 44.71 -56.68 -25.44
N GLU A 490 43.67 -57.23 -26.05
CA GLU A 490 42.29 -56.76 -25.91
C GLU A 490 41.45 -57.68 -24.99
N PHE A 491 40.56 -57.08 -24.20
CA PHE A 491 39.63 -57.79 -23.33
C PHE A 491 38.31 -57.01 -23.14
N ARG A 492 37.25 -57.70 -22.70
CA ARG A 492 35.96 -57.09 -22.38
C ARG A 492 35.89 -56.66 -20.93
N LYS A 493 35.45 -55.42 -20.71
CA LYS A 493 35.21 -54.87 -19.38
C LYS A 493 34.04 -55.55 -18.66
N VAL A 494 34.13 -55.64 -17.35
CA VAL A 494 33.07 -56.15 -16.46
C VAL A 494 32.44 -55.01 -15.65
N ALA A 495 31.21 -55.23 -15.19
CA ALA A 495 30.52 -54.28 -14.33
C ALA A 495 31.33 -54.00 -13.06
N ARG A 496 31.28 -52.74 -12.59
CA ARG A 496 31.82 -52.27 -11.31
C ARG A 496 33.33 -52.29 -11.15
N ALA A 497 34.09 -52.58 -12.21
CA ALA A 497 35.55 -52.51 -12.20
C ALA A 497 36.06 -51.13 -12.65
N THR A 498 37.00 -50.57 -11.90
CA THR A 498 37.68 -49.29 -12.21
C THR A 498 39.15 -49.48 -12.55
N GLU A 499 39.72 -50.64 -12.24
CA GLU A 499 41.12 -50.99 -12.52
C GLU A 499 41.22 -52.47 -12.93
N TYR A 500 42.15 -52.80 -13.83
CA TYR A 500 42.43 -54.18 -14.25
C TYR A 500 43.92 -54.46 -14.12
N HIS A 501 44.28 -55.42 -13.27
CA HIS A 501 45.66 -55.90 -13.14
C HIS A 501 45.89 -57.05 -14.11
N PHE A 502 46.97 -56.99 -14.88
CA PHE A 502 47.31 -58.00 -15.85
C PHE A 502 48.68 -58.63 -15.60
N GLN A 503 48.83 -59.88 -16.03
CA GLN A 503 50.08 -60.61 -16.09
C GLN A 503 50.19 -61.38 -17.41
N VAL A 504 51.30 -61.23 -18.12
CA VAL A 504 51.61 -61.96 -19.36
C VAL A 504 52.88 -62.79 -19.13
N SER A 505 52.78 -64.11 -19.31
CA SER A 505 53.89 -65.04 -19.06
C SER A 505 54.04 -66.07 -20.17
N GLY A 506 55.28 -66.35 -20.58
CA GLY A 506 55.57 -67.28 -21.67
C GLY A 506 56.93 -66.98 -22.30
N GLN A 507 57.59 -68.01 -22.85
CA GLN A 507 58.88 -67.87 -23.55
C GLN A 507 59.97 -67.10 -22.75
N GLY A 508 60.02 -67.30 -21.43
CA GLY A 508 61.00 -66.62 -20.56
C GLY A 508 60.64 -65.18 -20.19
N ILE A 509 59.50 -64.67 -20.66
CA ILE A 509 58.98 -63.34 -20.34
C ILE A 509 57.93 -63.45 -19.22
N ASN A 510 57.96 -62.51 -18.27
CA ASN A 510 56.91 -62.30 -17.28
C ASN A 510 56.70 -60.79 -17.10
N HIS A 511 55.57 -60.28 -17.59
CA HIS A 511 55.23 -58.86 -17.60
C HIS A 511 53.97 -58.64 -16.76
N THR A 512 53.95 -57.61 -15.91
CA THR A 512 52.79 -57.30 -15.04
C THR A 512 52.53 -55.79 -15.04
N GLY A 513 51.27 -55.40 -14.86
CA GLY A 513 50.87 -53.99 -14.80
C GLY A 513 49.38 -53.81 -14.50
N SER A 514 48.89 -52.58 -14.57
CA SER A 514 47.46 -52.29 -14.50
C SER A 514 47.02 -51.20 -15.47
N VAL A 515 45.73 -51.20 -15.80
CA VAL A 515 45.05 -50.15 -16.57
C VAL A 515 43.76 -49.73 -15.87
N SER A 516 43.47 -48.43 -15.86
CA SER A 516 42.31 -47.85 -15.17
C SER A 516 41.25 -47.31 -16.13
N TYR A 517 39.98 -47.44 -15.76
CA TYR A 517 38.83 -46.97 -16.53
C TYR A 517 37.75 -46.38 -15.61
N SER A 518 36.88 -45.55 -16.16
CA SER A 518 35.73 -44.98 -15.43
C SER A 518 34.76 -46.07 -14.96
N TYR A 519 34.16 -45.84 -13.78
CA TYR A 519 33.16 -46.73 -13.19
C TYR A 519 31.92 -46.88 -14.09
N SER A 520 31.41 -48.11 -14.17
CA SER A 520 30.16 -48.45 -14.88
C SER A 520 29.42 -49.56 -14.13
N GLU A 521 28.12 -49.39 -13.89
CA GLU A 521 27.24 -50.45 -13.35
C GLU A 521 26.99 -51.58 -14.36
N HIS A 522 27.29 -51.35 -15.63
CA HIS A 522 27.10 -52.33 -16.70
C HIS A 522 28.46 -52.78 -17.25
N GLY A 523 28.62 -54.09 -17.46
CA GLY A 523 29.73 -54.65 -18.21
C GLY A 523 29.62 -54.35 -19.70
N GLY A 524 30.67 -54.67 -20.45
CA GLY A 524 30.71 -54.49 -21.91
C GLY A 524 31.59 -53.33 -22.39
N GLY A 525 31.93 -53.40 -23.68
CA GLY A 525 32.96 -52.58 -24.30
C GLY A 525 34.37 -53.16 -24.17
N TYR A 526 35.25 -52.74 -25.07
CA TYR A 526 36.62 -53.21 -25.16
C TYR A 526 37.58 -52.36 -24.32
N ALA A 527 38.58 -53.03 -23.77
CA ALA A 527 39.71 -52.46 -23.05
C ALA A 527 40.99 -53.12 -23.56
N ARG A 528 42.11 -52.40 -23.43
CA ARG A 528 43.39 -52.79 -24.02
C ARG A 528 44.56 -52.38 -23.16
N PHE A 529 45.60 -53.19 -23.17
CA PHE A 529 46.90 -52.84 -22.61
C PHE A 529 48.02 -53.27 -23.56
N TYR A 530 49.17 -52.61 -23.42
CA TYR A 530 50.33 -52.81 -24.28
C TYR A 530 51.49 -53.37 -23.48
N THR A 531 52.27 -54.23 -24.10
CA THR A 531 53.51 -54.78 -23.54
C THR A 531 54.68 -54.48 -24.46
N ARG A 532 55.87 -54.23 -23.91
CA ARG A 532 57.07 -53.92 -24.71
C ARG A 532 57.83 -55.18 -25.07
N SER A 533 58.21 -55.30 -26.36
CA SER A 533 59.20 -56.27 -26.85
C SER A 533 58.85 -57.73 -26.53
N ILE A 534 57.65 -58.17 -26.92
CA ILE A 534 57.23 -59.57 -26.83
C ILE A 534 57.37 -60.25 -28.21
N PRO A 535 58.19 -61.31 -28.36
CA PRO A 535 58.32 -62.07 -29.61
C PRO A 535 57.03 -62.77 -30.04
N GLN A 536 56.90 -63.10 -31.33
CA GLN A 536 55.84 -63.96 -31.84
C GLN A 536 55.82 -65.30 -31.08
N GLY A 537 54.65 -65.68 -30.58
CA GLY A 537 54.57 -66.89 -29.77
C GLY A 537 53.29 -66.98 -28.95
N THR A 538 53.23 -68.03 -28.13
CA THR A 538 52.08 -68.30 -27.28
C THR A 538 52.38 -67.88 -25.84
N TYR A 539 51.49 -67.08 -25.26
CA TYR A 539 51.63 -66.55 -23.91
C TYR A 539 50.37 -66.86 -23.09
N GLN A 540 50.54 -67.08 -21.80
CA GLN A 540 49.44 -67.03 -20.84
C GLN A 540 49.22 -65.59 -20.39
N VAL A 541 47.99 -65.10 -20.55
CA VAL A 541 47.54 -63.79 -20.12
C VAL A 541 46.53 -63.98 -18.99
N SER A 542 46.77 -63.33 -17.85
CA SER A 542 45.83 -63.27 -16.74
C SER A 542 45.38 -61.84 -16.47
N ILE A 543 44.08 -61.60 -16.27
CA ILE A 543 43.50 -60.27 -16.00
C ILE A 543 42.54 -60.34 -14.81
N THR A 544 42.74 -59.45 -13.83
CA THR A 544 41.94 -59.36 -12.61
C THR A 544 41.25 -58.00 -12.52
N PRO A 545 39.91 -57.93 -12.52
CA PRO A 545 39.17 -56.68 -12.37
C PRO A 545 39.11 -56.26 -10.90
N CYS A 546 39.35 -55.00 -10.60
CA CYS A 546 39.35 -54.45 -9.25
C CYS A 546 38.63 -53.10 -9.18
N ASN A 547 38.19 -52.75 -7.98
CA ASN A 547 37.78 -51.41 -7.60
C ASN A 547 38.26 -51.10 -6.17
N SER A 548 37.89 -49.94 -5.62
CA SER A 548 38.24 -49.55 -4.25
C SER A 548 37.82 -50.55 -3.17
N ASN A 549 36.86 -51.43 -3.48
CA ASN A 549 36.26 -52.40 -2.56
C ASN A 549 36.83 -53.82 -2.74
N GLY A 550 37.81 -53.99 -3.63
CA GLY A 550 38.57 -55.22 -3.81
C GLY A 550 38.57 -55.78 -5.24
N CYS A 551 39.21 -56.92 -5.40
CA CYS A 551 39.38 -57.58 -6.69
C CYS A 551 38.42 -58.77 -6.88
N GLY A 552 37.91 -58.88 -8.11
CA GLY A 552 37.09 -59.98 -8.59
C GLY A 552 37.90 -61.20 -9.05
N PRO A 553 37.24 -62.17 -9.70
CA PRO A 553 37.91 -63.37 -10.21
C PRO A 553 38.85 -63.06 -11.38
N THR A 554 40.04 -63.66 -11.36
CA THR A 554 41.05 -63.53 -12.42
C THR A 554 40.71 -64.42 -13.61
N ALA A 555 40.63 -63.82 -14.81
CA ALA A 555 40.57 -64.57 -16.06
C ALA A 555 41.97 -64.98 -16.50
N THR A 556 42.16 -66.19 -16.99
CA THR A 556 43.42 -66.64 -17.59
C THR A 556 43.17 -67.30 -18.93
N LYS A 557 43.89 -66.87 -19.97
CA LYS A 557 43.76 -67.41 -21.33
C LYS A 557 45.11 -67.51 -22.01
N THR A 558 45.26 -68.53 -22.85
CA THR A 558 46.39 -68.64 -23.77
C THR A 558 46.11 -67.80 -25.01
N VAL A 559 46.98 -66.83 -25.29
CA VAL A 559 46.87 -65.88 -26.40
C VAL A 559 48.08 -66.06 -27.31
N TYR A 560 47.83 -66.12 -28.62
CA TYR A 560 48.89 -66.12 -29.62
C TYR A 560 49.18 -64.66 -30.04
N VAL A 561 50.43 -64.25 -29.91
CA VAL A 561 50.92 -62.95 -30.39
C VAL A 561 51.42 -63.15 -31.81
N GLU A 562 50.77 -62.51 -32.77
CA GLU A 562 51.14 -62.52 -34.18
C GLU A 562 51.90 -61.23 -34.53
N LEU A 563 52.98 -61.36 -35.31
CA LEU A 563 53.69 -60.21 -35.86
C LEU A 563 52.91 -59.69 -37.06
N ASP A 564 52.48 -58.43 -37.01
CA ASP A 564 51.89 -57.77 -38.17
C ASP A 564 52.99 -57.59 -39.23
N THR A 565 52.87 -58.29 -40.37
CA THR A 565 53.88 -58.33 -41.44
C THR A 565 53.79 -57.16 -42.40
#